data_AF-A0A505H6K3-F1
#
_entry.id   AF-A0A505H6K3-F1
#
_cell.length_a   1.000
_cell.length_b   1.000
_cell.length_c   1.000
_cell.angle_alpha   90.00
_cell.angle_beta   90.00
_cell.angle_gamma   90.00
#
_symmetry.space_group_name_H-M   'P 1'
#
loop_
_entity.id
_entity.type
_entity.pdbx_description
1 polymer ?
#
loop_
_entity_poly.entity_id
_entity_poly.type
_entity_poly.pdbx_seq_one_letter_code
_entity_poly.pdbx_strand_id
1 'polypeptide(L)'
;MIRHRVVVVDKTRTVEVDSTATVSLRRREMKIWRDVWALPQGRAWSAPRYRWLWSSIGEYCRLKALVEKEPDANATLVAQLHRYRDQVGLTQAGMRELGWDIADDEVADKRAEVATKEPDVPTPSARDRLKAAGGRS
;
A
#
# COMPACT_ATOMS: atom_id res chain seq x y z
N MET A 1 0.93 4.69 17.85
CA MET A 1 0.08 5.61 18.64
C MET A 1 -0.77 4.79 19.61
N ILE A 2 -0.78 5.14 20.89
CA ILE A 2 -1.66 4.53 21.91
C ILE A 2 -2.86 5.45 22.08
N ARG A 3 -4.06 4.87 22.14
CA ARG A 3 -5.30 5.61 22.42
C ARG A 3 -5.60 5.56 23.89
N HIS A 4 -6.19 6.63 24.38
CA HIS A 4 -6.62 6.77 25.75
C HIS A 4 -8.08 7.17 25.77
N ARG A 5 -8.79 6.76 26.83
CA ARG A 5 -10.13 7.23 27.14
C ARG A 5 -10.13 7.88 28.51
N VAL A 6 -11.01 8.85 28.67
CA VAL A 6 -11.23 9.51 29.96
C VAL A 6 -12.36 8.79 30.66
N VAL A 7 -12.13 8.36 31.89
CA VAL A 7 -13.17 7.78 32.76
C VAL A 7 -13.33 8.73 33.94
N VAL A 8 -14.56 9.02 34.32
CA VAL A 8 -14.86 9.83 35.52
C VAL A 8 -15.51 8.92 36.54
N VAL A 9 -14.80 8.64 37.62
CA VAL A 9 -15.27 7.82 38.75
C VAL A 9 -15.25 8.72 39.98
N ASP A 10 -16.39 8.87 40.67
CA ASP A 10 -16.51 9.67 41.90
C ASP A 10 -15.96 11.10 41.78
N LYS A 11 -16.34 11.81 40.71
CA LYS A 11 -15.84 13.15 40.34
C LYS A 11 -14.32 13.23 40.09
N THR A 12 -13.61 12.11 40.14
CA THR A 12 -12.20 12.01 39.79
C THR A 12 -12.04 11.60 38.34
N ARG A 13 -11.29 12.38 37.57
CA ARG A 13 -11.00 12.12 36.17
C ARG A 13 -9.74 11.27 36.06
N THR A 14 -9.86 10.04 35.56
CA THR A 14 -8.74 9.15 35.24
C THR A 14 -8.57 9.00 33.73
N VAL A 15 -7.32 8.88 33.29
CA VAL A 15 -6.99 8.62 31.88
C VAL A 15 -6.51 7.18 31.77
N GLU A 16 -7.32 6.35 31.13
CA GLU A 16 -7.02 4.93 30.92
C GLU A 16 -6.54 4.69 29.50
N VAL A 17 -5.68 3.68 29.32
CA VAL A 17 -5.32 3.20 27.98
C VAL A 17 -6.52 2.48 27.37
N ASP A 18 -6.92 2.90 26.18
CA ASP A 18 -7.92 2.22 25.37
C ASP A 18 -7.23 1.25 24.40
N SER A 19 -7.06 0.01 24.86
CA SER A 19 -6.43 -1.05 24.08
C SER A 19 -7.23 -1.40 22.83
N THR A 20 -8.57 -1.43 22.92
CA THR A 20 -9.47 -1.73 21.81
C THR A 20 -9.38 -0.67 20.72
N ALA A 21 -9.45 0.62 21.08
CA ALA A 21 -9.29 1.72 20.13
C ALA A 21 -7.88 1.72 19.52
N THR A 22 -6.85 1.41 20.31
CA THR A 22 -5.46 1.28 19.83
C THR A 22 -5.32 0.18 18.76
N VAL A 23 -5.89 -1.00 19.01
CA VAL A 23 -5.87 -2.12 18.06
C VAL A 23 -6.66 -1.79 16.80
N SER A 24 -7.85 -1.20 16.96
CA SER A 24 -8.70 -0.77 15.83
C SER A 24 -7.99 0.23 14.92
N LEU A 25 -7.30 1.22 15.50
CA LEU A 25 -6.51 2.20 14.76
C LEU A 25 -5.35 1.54 14.00
N ARG A 26 -4.56 0.67 14.68
CA ARG A 26 -3.44 -0.05 14.06
C ARG A 26 -3.90 -0.94 12.90
N ARG A 27 -5.04 -1.63 13.05
CA ARG A 27 -5.63 -2.42 11.95
C ARG A 27 -5.97 -1.54 10.75
N ARG A 28 -6.48 -0.32 10.99
CA ARG A 28 -6.77 0.62 9.91
C ARG A 28 -5.50 1.15 9.25
N GLU A 29 -4.49 1.55 10.03
CA GLU A 29 -3.16 1.94 9.54
C GLU A 29 -2.55 0.85 8.64
N MET A 30 -2.58 -0.41 9.09
CA MET A 30 -2.11 -1.57 8.32
C MET A 30 -2.89 -1.79 7.01
N LYS A 31 -4.21 -1.56 7.01
CA LYS A 31 -5.00 -1.64 5.77
C LYS A 31 -4.61 -0.52 4.80
N ILE A 32 -4.49 0.71 5.27
CA ILE A 32 -4.06 1.84 4.44
C ILE A 32 -2.68 1.57 3.86
N TRP A 33 -1.75 1.08 4.67
CA TRP A 33 -0.41 0.70 4.21
C TRP A 33 -0.49 -0.31 3.06
N ARG A 34 -1.24 -1.41 3.22
CA ARG A 34 -1.42 -2.39 2.13
C ARG A 34 -2.04 -1.77 0.88
N ASP A 35 -3.09 -0.96 1.05
CA ASP A 35 -3.83 -0.36 -0.05
C ASP A 35 -2.93 0.61 -0.86
N VAL A 36 -2.10 1.43 -0.19
CA VAL A 36 -1.24 2.41 -0.88
C VAL A 36 -0.06 1.75 -1.60
N TRP A 37 0.50 0.69 -1.03
CA TRP A 37 1.60 -0.06 -1.66
C TRP A 37 1.13 -0.89 -2.86
N ALA A 38 -0.16 -1.13 -3.01
CA ALA A 38 -0.74 -1.79 -4.18
C ALA A 38 -0.90 -0.85 -5.38
N LEU A 39 -0.80 0.47 -5.19
CA LEU A 39 -0.90 1.45 -6.27
C LEU A 39 0.37 1.44 -7.16
N PRO A 40 0.32 1.97 -8.40
CA PRO A 40 1.51 2.14 -9.23
C PRO A 40 2.65 2.90 -8.52
N GLN A 41 2.29 3.90 -7.70
CA GLN A 41 3.23 4.66 -6.86
C GLN A 41 3.97 3.74 -5.86
N GLY A 42 3.31 2.69 -5.35
CA GLY A 42 3.92 1.66 -4.52
C GLY A 42 5.10 0.96 -5.19
N ARG A 43 4.98 0.69 -6.50
CA ARG A 43 6.08 0.16 -7.29
C ARG A 43 7.20 1.19 -7.43
N ALA A 44 6.89 2.46 -7.67
CA ALA A 44 7.89 3.52 -7.71
C ALA A 44 8.65 3.63 -6.38
N TRP A 45 7.95 3.62 -5.24
CA TRP A 45 8.55 3.70 -3.89
C TRP A 45 9.51 2.55 -3.56
N SER A 46 9.37 1.39 -4.22
CA SER A 46 10.27 0.24 -4.04
C SER A 46 11.67 0.47 -4.62
N ALA A 47 11.84 1.43 -5.54
CA ALA A 47 13.14 1.72 -6.11
C ALA A 47 14.09 2.31 -5.05
N PRO A 48 15.38 1.93 -5.01
CA PRO A 48 16.32 2.39 -3.98
C PRO A 48 16.40 3.91 -3.84
N ARG A 49 16.31 4.65 -4.96
CA ARG A 49 16.34 6.12 -5.00
C ARG A 49 15.18 6.80 -4.26
N TYR A 50 14.09 6.08 -3.98
CA TYR A 50 12.91 6.58 -3.27
C TYR A 50 12.77 6.02 -1.85
N ARG A 51 13.78 5.30 -1.36
CA ARG A 51 13.75 4.70 -0.01
C ARG A 51 13.55 5.73 1.11
N TRP A 52 13.98 6.97 0.88
CA TRP A 52 13.83 8.10 1.79
C TRP A 52 12.36 8.52 2.01
N LEU A 53 11.45 8.21 1.08
CA LEU A 53 10.02 8.50 1.22
C LEU A 53 9.31 7.60 2.25
N TRP A 54 9.90 6.48 2.66
CA TRP A 54 9.19 5.47 3.46
C TRP A 54 8.76 5.99 4.83
N SER A 55 9.55 6.91 5.42
CA SER A 55 9.16 7.57 6.68
C SER A 55 7.90 8.41 6.47
N SER A 56 7.85 9.24 5.41
CA SER A 56 6.69 10.05 5.04
C SER A 56 5.48 9.21 4.66
N ILE A 57 5.67 8.05 4.01
CA ILE A 57 4.60 7.08 3.72
C ILE A 57 4.00 6.53 5.02
N GLY A 58 4.84 6.23 6.01
CA GLY A 58 4.36 5.79 7.33
C GLY A 58 3.62 6.87 8.11
N GLU A 59 4.10 8.10 8.05
CA GLU A 59 3.42 9.26 8.64
C GLU A 59 2.06 9.50 7.98
N TYR A 60 2.01 9.43 6.64
CA TYR A 60 0.76 9.47 5.87
C TYR A 60 -0.24 8.40 6.33
N CYS A 61 0.18 7.12 6.37
CA CYS A 61 -0.71 6.02 6.73
C CYS A 61 -1.28 6.18 8.15
N ARG A 62 -0.43 6.59 9.09
CA ARG A 62 -0.83 6.82 10.48
C ARG A 62 -1.80 7.98 10.62
N LEU A 63 -1.49 9.10 9.96
CA LEU A 63 -2.32 10.30 10.01
C LEU A 63 -3.66 10.08 9.32
N LYS A 64 -3.68 9.38 8.17
CA LYS A 64 -4.91 9.00 7.48
C LYS A 64 -5.81 8.13 8.36
N ALA A 65 -5.23 7.13 9.04
CA ALA A 65 -5.98 6.28 9.96
C ALA A 65 -6.60 7.08 11.11
N LEU A 66 -5.88 8.08 11.63
CA LEU A 66 -6.37 8.95 12.68
C LEU A 66 -7.52 9.84 12.20
N VAL A 67 -7.33 10.54 11.08
CA VAL A 67 -8.34 11.43 10.50
C VAL A 67 -9.62 10.65 10.13
N GLU A 68 -9.52 9.42 9.63
CA GLU A 68 -10.71 8.61 9.32
C GLU A 68 -11.46 8.11 10.56
N LYS A 69 -10.77 7.91 11.69
CA LYS A 69 -11.40 7.51 12.94
C LYS A 69 -12.04 8.68 13.67
N GLU A 70 -11.48 9.88 13.49
CA GLU A 70 -11.87 11.11 14.20
C GLU A 70 -11.96 12.28 13.21
N PRO A 71 -12.88 12.25 12.24
CA PRO A 71 -12.94 13.23 11.15
C PRO A 71 -13.21 14.66 11.65
N ASP A 72 -14.02 14.80 12.70
CA ASP A 72 -14.41 16.10 13.26
C ASP A 72 -13.40 16.66 14.28
N ALA A 73 -12.38 15.87 14.65
CA ALA A 73 -11.53 16.23 15.78
C ALA A 73 -10.45 17.26 15.45
N ASN A 74 -10.03 17.40 14.18
CA ASN A 74 -8.89 18.28 13.88
C ASN A 74 -8.69 18.65 12.39
N ALA A 75 -9.13 19.84 11.99
CA ALA A 75 -8.89 20.39 10.64
C ALA A 75 -7.40 20.56 10.30
N THR A 76 -6.53 20.82 11.29
CA THR A 76 -5.07 20.90 11.09
C THR A 76 -4.50 19.56 10.65
N LEU A 77 -5.00 18.44 11.19
CA LEU A 77 -4.57 17.10 10.76
C LEU A 77 -5.02 16.80 9.33
N VAL A 78 -6.18 17.29 8.90
CA VAL A 78 -6.65 17.17 7.50
C VAL A 78 -5.73 17.95 6.56
N ALA A 79 -5.35 19.18 6.91
CA ALA A 79 -4.40 19.96 6.12
C ALA A 79 -3.01 19.29 6.05
N GLN A 80 -2.52 18.76 7.18
CA GLN A 80 -1.26 18.02 7.22
C GLN A 80 -1.33 16.72 6.41
N LEU A 81 -2.49 16.05 6.39
CA LEU A 81 -2.72 14.86 5.58
C LEU A 81 -2.59 15.17 4.08
N HIS A 82 -3.09 16.33 3.63
CA HIS A 82 -2.91 16.76 2.25
C HIS A 82 -1.43 16.94 1.91
N ARG A 83 -0.65 17.62 2.77
CA ARG A 83 0.80 17.83 2.56
C ARG A 83 1.55 16.51 2.41
N TYR A 84 1.24 15.53 3.26
CA TYR A 84 1.86 14.21 3.13
C TYR A 84 1.48 13.49 1.84
N ARG A 85 0.23 13.62 1.37
CA ARG A 85 -0.18 13.05 0.07
C ARG A 85 0.62 13.63 -1.08
N ASP A 86 0.88 14.94 -1.06
CA ASP A 86 1.72 15.58 -2.07
C ASP A 86 3.16 15.06 -1.99
N GLN A 87 3.76 15.06 -0.79
CA GLN A 87 5.15 14.63 -0.59
C GLN A 87 5.41 13.18 -1.04
N VAL A 88 4.44 12.28 -0.88
CA VAL A 88 4.59 10.88 -1.28
C VAL A 88 4.15 10.60 -2.72
N GLY A 89 3.75 11.62 -3.48
CA GLY A 89 3.37 11.48 -4.89
C GLY A 89 2.00 10.83 -5.11
N LEU A 90 1.08 10.98 -4.16
CA LEU A 90 -0.31 10.49 -4.28
C LEU A 90 -1.25 11.50 -4.95
N THR A 91 -0.77 12.72 -5.21
CA THR A 91 -1.53 13.77 -5.91
C THR A 91 -0.86 14.10 -7.24
N GLN A 92 -1.59 14.76 -8.14
CA GLN A 92 -1.05 15.23 -9.41
C GLN A 92 0.14 16.19 -9.21
N ALA A 93 0.05 17.08 -8.22
CA ALA A 93 1.13 17.99 -7.87
C ALA A 93 2.37 17.23 -7.37
N GLY A 94 2.16 16.28 -6.47
CA GLY A 94 3.24 15.44 -5.92
C GLY A 94 3.92 14.55 -6.95
N MET A 95 3.14 13.96 -7.87
CA MET A 95 3.69 13.18 -8.98
C MET A 95 4.60 14.05 -9.85
N ARG A 96 4.16 15.26 -10.20
CA ARG A 96 4.97 16.20 -10.97
C ARG A 96 6.26 16.60 -10.23
N GLU A 97 6.20 16.82 -8.92
CA GLU A 97 7.38 17.17 -8.10
C GLU A 97 8.40 16.03 -8.04
N LEU A 98 7.93 14.78 -7.98
CA LEU A 98 8.80 13.59 -7.99
C LEU A 98 9.28 13.19 -9.40
N GLY A 99 8.87 13.92 -10.42
CA GLY A 99 9.15 13.62 -11.83
C GLY A 99 8.47 12.34 -12.30
N TRP A 100 7.30 12.03 -11.75
CA TRP A 100 6.48 10.90 -12.16
C TRP A 100 5.42 11.33 -13.16
N ASP A 101 5.19 10.46 -14.13
CA ASP A 101 4.13 10.59 -15.11
C ASP A 101 3.22 9.37 -15.05
N ILE A 102 1.96 9.55 -15.45
CA ILE A 102 1.00 8.44 -15.56
C ILE A 102 1.22 7.80 -16.92
N ALA A 103 1.88 6.64 -16.92
CA ALA A 103 1.95 5.80 -18.12
C ALA A 103 0.73 4.87 -18.16
N ASP A 104 0.19 4.63 -19.36
CA ASP A 104 -0.85 3.63 -19.58
C ASP A 104 -0.32 2.22 -19.24
N ASP A 105 -1.13 1.40 -18.57
CA ASP A 105 -0.72 0.08 -18.10
C ASP A 105 -0.84 -0.98 -19.20
N GLU A 106 0.06 -0.93 -20.19
CA GLU A 106 0.13 -1.93 -21.27
C GLU A 106 0.49 -3.35 -20.78
N VAL A 107 0.86 -3.52 -19.50
CA VAL A 107 1.27 -4.80 -18.93
C VAL A 107 0.10 -5.52 -18.25
N ALA A 108 -0.87 -4.78 -17.70
CA ALA A 108 -2.13 -5.34 -17.23
C ALA A 108 -2.89 -6.04 -18.37
N ASP A 109 -2.96 -5.42 -19.54
CA ASP A 109 -3.58 -6.00 -20.74
C ASP A 109 -2.90 -7.32 -21.14
N LYS A 110 -1.57 -7.34 -21.18
CA LYS A 110 -0.79 -8.56 -21.46
C LYS A 110 -1.01 -9.66 -20.41
N ARG A 111 -1.20 -9.30 -19.14
CA ARG A 111 -1.46 -10.28 -18.07
C ARG A 111 -2.89 -10.83 -18.15
N ALA A 112 -3.86 -10.00 -18.52
CA ALA A 112 -5.23 -10.43 -18.79
C ALA A 112 -5.26 -11.39 -19.98
N GLU A 113 -4.56 -11.07 -21.07
CA GLU A 113 -4.41 -11.94 -22.25
C GLU A 113 -3.76 -13.29 -21.94
N VAL A 114 -2.77 -13.32 -21.03
CA VAL A 114 -2.14 -14.59 -20.59
C VAL A 114 -3.06 -15.40 -19.69
N ALA A 115 -3.92 -14.75 -18.91
CA ALA A 115 -4.88 -15.43 -18.02
C ALA A 115 -6.09 -16.01 -18.76
N THR A 116 -6.47 -15.46 -19.92
CA THR A 116 -7.54 -16.00 -20.78
C THR A 116 -7.07 -17.06 -21.78
N LYS A 117 -5.76 -17.25 -21.96
CA LYS A 117 -5.25 -18.37 -22.73
C LYS A 117 -5.36 -19.65 -21.90
N GLU A 118 -6.17 -20.61 -22.37
CA GLU A 118 -6.19 -21.97 -21.82
C GLU A 118 -4.75 -22.53 -21.72
N PRO A 119 -4.44 -23.34 -20.69
CA PRO A 119 -3.10 -23.88 -20.51
C PRO A 119 -2.69 -24.65 -21.76
N ASP A 120 -1.74 -24.07 -22.50
CA ASP A 120 -1.19 -24.67 -23.71
C ASP A 120 -0.61 -26.04 -23.35
N VAL A 121 -1.02 -27.06 -24.13
CA VAL A 121 -0.60 -28.45 -23.95
C VAL A 121 0.94 -28.48 -23.94
N PRO A 122 1.61 -29.15 -22.99
CA PRO A 122 3.06 -29.01 -22.85
C PRO A 122 3.76 -29.42 -24.16
N THR A 123 4.36 -28.45 -24.83
CA THR A 123 5.15 -28.71 -26.04
C THR A 123 6.36 -29.57 -25.63
N PRO A 124 6.56 -30.75 -26.25
CA PRO A 124 7.61 -31.67 -25.83
C PRO A 124 8.96 -30.99 -25.93
N SER A 125 9.70 -31.04 -24.82
CA SER A 125 10.98 -30.36 -24.67
C SER A 125 12.04 -31.02 -25.58
N ALA A 126 13.14 -30.33 -25.83
CA ALA A 126 14.26 -30.87 -26.60
C ALA A 126 14.79 -32.21 -26.03
N ARG A 127 14.62 -32.45 -24.72
CA ARG A 127 14.96 -33.72 -24.05
C ARG A 127 14.01 -34.86 -24.43
N ASP A 128 12.73 -34.56 -24.62
CA ASP A 128 11.73 -35.57 -25.02
C ASP A 128 11.96 -36.01 -26.47
N ARG A 129 12.43 -35.10 -27.32
CA ARG A 129 12.82 -35.39 -28.70
C ARG A 129 14.08 -36.27 -28.79
N LEU A 130 15.03 -36.09 -27.88
CA LEU A 130 16.27 -36.88 -27.85
C LEU A 130 16.00 -38.35 -27.46
N LYS A 131 15.01 -38.62 -26.60
CA LYS A 131 14.56 -39.98 -26.27
C LYS A 131 13.92 -40.71 -27.45
N ALA A 132 13.20 -40.01 -28.32
CA ALA A 132 12.57 -40.60 -29.49
C ALA A 132 13.59 -41.05 -30.57
N ALA A 133 14.80 -40.49 -30.58
CA ALA A 133 15.84 -40.82 -31.54
C ALA A 133 16.85 -41.90 -31.06
N GLY A 134 16.82 -42.28 -29.78
CA GLY A 134 17.82 -43.15 -29.15
C GLY A 134 17.55 -44.65 -29.18
N GLY A 135 16.47 -45.11 -29.81
CA GLY A 135 16.09 -46.53 -29.84
C GLY A 135 16.43 -47.23 -31.15
N ARG A 136 17.71 -47.57 -31.38
CA ARG A 136 18.14 -48.61 -32.34
C ARG A 136 19.61 -48.99 -32.15
N SER A 137 19.86 -49.99 -31.32
CA SER A 137 20.69 -51.19 -31.56
C SER A 137 20.94 -51.93 -30.25
#